data_AF-A0A5Q2MJL4-F1
#
_entry.id   AF-A0A5Q2MJL4-F1
#
_cell.length_a   1.000
_cell.length_b   1.000
_cell.length_c   1.000
_cell.angle_alpha   90.00
_cell.angle_beta   90.00
_cell.angle_gamma   90.00
#
_symmetry.space_group_name_H-M   'P 1'
#
loop_
_entity.id
_entity.type
_entity.pdbx_description
1 polymer ?
#
loop_
_entity_poly.entity_id
_entity_poly.type
_entity_poly.pdbx_seq_one_letter_code
_entity_poly.pdbx_strand_id
1 'polypeptide(L)'
;MRLITGTIAGLVLAGSTTYVAHADELPTGEPRADEVQLTSPVDVGIAAVPAAPEQTAPDVVAELEPRRTDDFNLVGVTWQRGFDDTGLSVKVRLRAEGDWGSWKELHVDDADGEGGRAGTEPLWAGDADGVAVEVTSPTGERPAGLAVSTIDPGTTTAEASTASTALYDGSSRMLTQAADNSPTYTAKPSIVTRSKWGARKSSGCDSPRTGNETRGAVVHHTAGSNKYSKSQSAAIVRAVQAYHMKGRDWCDIGYNFLVDKYGQVFEGRSGGVDKPVRAAHAGDKAVNTYTMGVSMMGTFSSSRPTKATQAAMVRLIGWRLGTTFHPATGTYRVGSFRLQRIAGHRNVVGTSCPGQAAYSWLGASGGLRDRVAAYISDYSSPIKSRVRMLTQSVTGPVKVGEYPFSTGSGGRKARLGKVDIYSSRAGTYSVGDRFRREYAAMGDQSGALGAPTSSPRSTSRSSVRLQRFTNGTIYQVKRSSKRGYALWGSVETKYHRIGREKSVLGAPTRRMTRISGNRYRAWFAYGTITRQANGSVTVTRS
;
A
#
# COMPACT_ATOMS: atom_id res chain seq x y z
N MET A 1 -9.77 -14.42 -25.88
CA MET A 1 -11.15 -13.93 -26.06
C MET A 1 -12.06 -15.12 -26.39
N ARG A 2 -12.95 -15.49 -25.48
CA ARG A 2 -14.22 -16.17 -25.77
C ARG A 2 -15.22 -15.75 -24.69
N LEU A 3 -16.44 -15.41 -25.10
CA LEU A 3 -17.57 -15.10 -24.22
C LEU A 3 -18.40 -16.37 -24.05
N ILE A 4 -18.80 -16.70 -22.83
CA ILE A 4 -19.98 -17.54 -22.59
C ILE A 4 -20.84 -16.82 -21.56
N THR A 5 -21.90 -16.18 -22.04
CA THR A 5 -22.96 -15.59 -21.23
C THR A 5 -23.98 -16.66 -20.86
N GLY A 6 -24.41 -16.70 -19.59
CA GLY A 6 -25.44 -17.61 -19.11
C GLY A 6 -26.23 -17.04 -17.95
N THR A 7 -27.42 -16.48 -18.24
CA THR A 7 -28.50 -16.33 -17.26
C THR A 7 -29.67 -17.20 -17.73
N ILE A 8 -30.47 -17.70 -16.78
CA ILE A 8 -31.54 -18.68 -17.02
C ILE A 8 -32.55 -18.17 -18.06
N ALA A 9 -32.95 -19.04 -18.98
CA ALA A 9 -33.58 -18.66 -20.24
C ALA A 9 -35.05 -18.21 -20.13
N GLY A 10 -35.37 -17.14 -20.85
CA GLY A 10 -36.66 -16.92 -21.51
C GLY A 10 -36.42 -16.89 -23.03
N LEU A 11 -37.22 -17.63 -23.80
CA LEU A 11 -36.98 -17.93 -25.21
C LEU A 11 -37.24 -16.72 -26.15
N VAL A 12 -36.37 -16.48 -27.15
CA VAL A 12 -36.68 -16.06 -28.55
C VAL A 12 -35.38 -16.12 -29.39
N LEU A 13 -35.50 -16.31 -30.72
CA LEU A 13 -34.43 -16.69 -31.65
C LEU A 13 -33.85 -15.56 -32.53
N ALA A 14 -32.65 -15.84 -33.07
CA ALA A 14 -32.09 -15.47 -34.39
C ALA A 14 -31.11 -14.27 -34.53
N GLY A 15 -30.06 -14.48 -35.37
CA GLY A 15 -29.24 -13.41 -35.98
C GLY A 15 -27.72 -13.67 -36.03
N SER A 16 -27.18 -14.09 -37.19
CA SER A 16 -25.76 -14.41 -37.40
C SER A 16 -24.94 -13.28 -38.08
N THR A 17 -23.59 -13.44 -38.00
CA THR A 17 -22.51 -12.86 -38.87
C THR A 17 -22.21 -11.35 -38.75
N THR A 18 -21.00 -10.82 -39.03
CA THR A 18 -19.76 -11.38 -39.65
C THR A 18 -18.46 -10.81 -39.01
N TYR A 19 -17.28 -11.33 -39.38
CA TYR A 19 -15.93 -10.79 -39.08
C TYR A 19 -15.43 -9.86 -40.21
N VAL A 20 -14.50 -8.94 -39.91
CA VAL A 20 -13.61 -8.27 -40.88
C VAL A 20 -12.18 -8.26 -40.33
N ALA A 21 -11.19 -8.36 -41.22
CA ALA A 21 -9.80 -8.71 -40.90
C ALA A 21 -8.86 -7.52 -40.60
N HIS A 22 -7.63 -7.87 -40.20
CA HIS A 22 -6.54 -6.99 -39.80
C HIS A 22 -5.95 -6.13 -40.94
N ALA A 23 -5.23 -5.07 -40.54
CA ALA A 23 -4.09 -4.54 -41.30
C ALA A 23 -2.88 -4.48 -40.35
N ASP A 24 -1.74 -5.02 -40.79
CA ASP A 24 -0.49 -5.03 -40.01
C ASP A 24 0.28 -3.71 -40.17
N GLU A 25 0.86 -3.21 -39.07
CA GLU A 25 1.87 -2.16 -39.09
C GLU A 25 3.02 -2.55 -38.16
N LEU A 26 4.26 -2.51 -38.66
CA LEU A 26 5.45 -3.08 -38.02
C LEU A 26 5.89 -2.26 -36.78
N PRO A 27 6.05 -2.87 -35.59
CA PRO A 27 6.42 -2.12 -34.39
C PRO A 27 7.94 -1.96 -34.24
N THR A 28 8.45 -0.74 -34.47
CA THR A 28 9.72 -0.30 -33.88
C THR A 28 9.49 0.21 -32.46
N GLY A 29 9.73 -0.61 -31.43
CA GLY A 29 9.55 -0.19 -30.04
C GLY A 29 10.22 -1.10 -29.02
N GLU A 30 10.72 -0.51 -27.94
CA GLU A 30 11.21 -1.21 -26.74
C GLU A 30 10.13 -2.13 -26.16
N PRO A 31 10.49 -3.23 -25.45
CA PRO A 31 9.52 -4.21 -24.96
C PRO A 31 8.52 -3.59 -23.97
N ARG A 32 7.32 -3.28 -24.48
CA ARG A 32 6.15 -3.01 -23.67
C ARG A 32 5.66 -4.32 -23.06
N ALA A 33 5.46 -4.33 -21.75
CA ALA A 33 4.57 -5.31 -21.15
C ALA A 33 3.14 -4.95 -21.57
N ASP A 34 2.57 -5.74 -22.47
CA ASP A 34 1.20 -5.52 -22.97
C ASP A 34 0.16 -5.60 -21.86
N GLU A 35 -0.94 -4.88 -22.06
CA GLU A 35 -2.03 -4.81 -21.09
C GLU A 35 -2.78 -6.14 -21.06
N VAL A 36 -2.57 -6.92 -20.00
CA VAL A 36 -3.31 -8.16 -19.77
C VAL A 36 -4.80 -7.83 -19.62
N GLN A 37 -5.58 -8.18 -20.64
CA GLN A 37 -7.03 -8.23 -20.51
C GLN A 37 -7.38 -9.31 -19.48
N LEU A 38 -7.87 -8.86 -18.33
CA LEU A 38 -8.42 -9.77 -17.32
C LEU A 38 -9.61 -10.50 -17.92
N THR A 39 -9.57 -11.83 -17.98
CA THR A 39 -10.73 -12.64 -18.34
C THR A 39 -11.86 -12.36 -17.35
N SER A 40 -13.08 -12.21 -17.85
CA SER A 40 -14.25 -12.21 -16.98
C SER A 40 -14.38 -13.59 -16.30
N PRO A 41 -14.81 -13.65 -15.03
CA PRO A 41 -15.28 -14.89 -14.42
C PRO A 41 -16.28 -15.61 -15.33
N VAL A 42 -16.14 -16.92 -15.46
CA VAL A 42 -17.16 -17.74 -16.12
C VAL A 42 -18.27 -18.02 -15.11
N ASP A 43 -19.48 -17.52 -15.37
CA ASP A 43 -20.66 -17.87 -14.56
C ASP A 43 -21.01 -19.35 -14.75
N VAL A 44 -20.54 -20.19 -13.84
CA VAL A 44 -20.96 -21.59 -13.74
C VAL A 44 -22.14 -21.65 -12.78
N GLY A 45 -23.34 -21.82 -13.32
CA GLY A 45 -24.58 -21.87 -12.54
C GLY A 45 -24.55 -22.97 -11.47
N ILE A 46 -24.75 -22.58 -10.22
CA ILE A 46 -24.83 -23.45 -9.05
C ILE A 46 -26.30 -23.81 -8.82
N ALA A 47 -26.60 -25.09 -8.57
CA ALA A 47 -27.97 -25.55 -8.34
C ALA A 47 -28.44 -25.22 -6.91
N ALA A 48 -29.76 -25.07 -6.72
CA ALA A 48 -30.35 -25.20 -5.39
C ALA A 48 -30.42 -26.69 -5.05
N VAL A 49 -30.04 -27.05 -3.83
CA VAL A 49 -30.41 -28.36 -3.29
C VAL A 49 -31.82 -28.22 -2.68
N PRO A 50 -32.78 -29.12 -2.96
CA PRO A 50 -34.08 -29.10 -2.29
C PRO A 50 -33.92 -29.34 -0.79
N ALA A 51 -34.69 -28.63 0.04
CA ALA A 51 -34.65 -28.82 1.49
C ALA A 51 -35.04 -30.27 1.87
N ALA A 52 -34.12 -30.97 2.54
CA ALA A 52 -34.38 -32.28 3.12
C ALA A 52 -35.08 -32.13 4.49
N PRO A 53 -35.99 -33.05 4.86
CA PRO A 53 -36.63 -33.00 6.17
C PRO A 53 -35.66 -33.46 7.29
N GLU A 54 -35.49 -32.59 8.28
CA GLU A 54 -34.82 -32.79 9.59
C GLU A 54 -33.53 -33.65 9.63
N GLN A 55 -32.38 -32.98 9.74
CA GLN A 55 -31.20 -33.56 10.39
C GLN A 55 -30.24 -32.51 10.95
N THR A 56 -29.44 -32.89 11.94
CA THR A 56 -28.63 -32.00 12.79
C THR A 56 -27.26 -31.60 12.21
N ALA A 57 -27.15 -31.53 10.88
CA ALA A 57 -25.97 -31.06 10.15
C ALA A 57 -26.27 -29.70 9.48
N PRO A 58 -25.27 -28.84 9.21
CA PRO A 58 -25.51 -27.62 8.43
C PRO A 58 -25.98 -27.99 7.02
N ASP A 59 -27.16 -27.52 6.63
CA ASP A 59 -27.81 -27.86 5.36
C ASP A 59 -26.92 -27.48 4.16
N VAL A 60 -26.81 -28.38 3.19
CA VAL A 60 -26.25 -28.03 1.87
C VAL A 60 -27.29 -27.17 1.16
N VAL A 61 -27.02 -25.87 1.03
CA VAL A 61 -27.94 -24.88 0.45
C VAL A 61 -27.70 -24.65 -1.05
N ALA A 62 -26.52 -25.01 -1.55
CA ALA A 62 -26.20 -24.95 -2.98
C ALA A 62 -25.04 -25.90 -3.33
N GLU A 63 -25.11 -26.53 -4.51
CA GLU A 63 -24.03 -27.37 -5.03
C GLU A 63 -23.79 -27.12 -6.53
N LEU A 64 -22.51 -27.14 -6.92
CA LEU A 64 -22.06 -27.31 -8.29
C LEU A 64 -21.41 -28.69 -8.39
N GLU A 65 -22.11 -29.60 -9.06
CA GLU A 65 -21.61 -30.93 -9.42
C GLU A 65 -20.29 -30.87 -10.21
N PRO A 66 -19.44 -31.92 -10.15
CA PRO A 66 -18.17 -32.01 -10.87
C PRO A 66 -18.26 -31.64 -12.35
N ARG A 67 -17.76 -30.45 -12.69
CA ARG A 67 -17.87 -29.88 -14.03
C ARG A 67 -16.49 -29.53 -14.59
N ARG A 68 -16.22 -29.96 -15.83
CA ARG A 68 -15.07 -29.47 -16.60
C ARG A 68 -15.32 -28.04 -17.08
N THR A 69 -14.25 -27.28 -17.19
CA THR A 69 -14.22 -25.89 -17.67
C THR A 69 -13.11 -25.75 -18.72
N ASP A 70 -12.94 -24.54 -19.26
CA ASP A 70 -11.62 -24.16 -19.80
C ASP A 70 -10.59 -24.11 -18.64
N ASP A 71 -9.30 -24.14 -18.96
CA ASP A 71 -8.22 -24.08 -17.97
C ASP A 71 -8.28 -22.77 -17.15
N PHE A 72 -8.03 -22.87 -15.84
CA PHE A 72 -7.96 -21.74 -14.93
C PHE A 72 -6.90 -21.93 -13.85
N ASN A 73 -6.35 -20.83 -13.34
CA ASN A 73 -5.33 -20.85 -12.30
C ASN A 73 -5.79 -20.36 -10.93
N LEU A 74 -6.95 -19.76 -10.82
CA LEU A 74 -7.53 -19.31 -9.55
C LEU A 74 -9.04 -19.51 -9.54
N VAL A 75 -9.58 -19.89 -8.38
CA VAL A 75 -11.02 -19.96 -8.12
C VAL A 75 -11.40 -19.15 -6.89
N GLY A 76 -12.61 -18.60 -6.87
CA GLY A 76 -13.29 -18.15 -5.66
C GLY A 76 -14.81 -18.24 -5.84
N VAL A 77 -15.57 -18.04 -4.78
CA VAL A 77 -17.05 -18.10 -4.83
C VAL A 77 -17.60 -16.80 -4.26
N THR A 78 -18.61 -16.22 -4.90
CA THR A 78 -19.14 -14.89 -4.58
C THR A 78 -20.66 -14.86 -4.60
N TRP A 79 -21.27 -13.90 -3.91
CA TRP A 79 -22.73 -13.74 -3.81
C TRP A 79 -23.13 -12.28 -3.60
N GLN A 80 -24.43 -11.99 -3.75
CA GLN A 80 -25.00 -10.70 -3.42
C GLN A 80 -25.05 -10.50 -1.89
N ARG A 81 -24.74 -9.29 -1.42
CA ARG A 81 -24.89 -8.93 0.00
C ARG A 81 -26.36 -8.78 0.38
N GLY A 82 -26.68 -9.00 1.65
CA GLY A 82 -27.98 -8.67 2.24
C GLY A 82 -28.70 -9.79 2.99
N PHE A 83 -28.11 -10.98 3.09
CA PHE A 83 -28.57 -12.07 3.97
C PHE A 83 -27.55 -12.34 5.08
N ASP A 84 -27.90 -13.19 6.05
CA ASP A 84 -27.00 -13.60 7.14
C ASP A 84 -26.06 -14.74 6.69
N ASP A 85 -24.79 -14.42 6.43
CA ASP A 85 -23.75 -15.41 6.10
C ASP A 85 -23.00 -15.96 7.33
N THR A 86 -23.55 -15.76 8.54
CA THR A 86 -22.99 -16.30 9.79
C THR A 86 -22.89 -17.83 9.73
N GLY A 87 -21.65 -18.33 9.71
CA GLY A 87 -21.35 -19.76 9.70
C GLY A 87 -21.50 -20.45 8.33
N LEU A 88 -21.71 -19.69 7.25
CA LEU A 88 -21.66 -20.19 5.88
C LEU A 88 -20.31 -20.86 5.61
N SER A 89 -20.31 -22.12 5.16
CA SER A 89 -19.11 -22.83 4.71
C SER A 89 -19.18 -23.02 3.20
N VAL A 90 -18.07 -22.76 2.52
CA VAL A 90 -17.92 -22.97 1.07
C VAL A 90 -16.74 -23.90 0.87
N LYS A 91 -16.93 -25.03 0.18
CA LYS A 91 -15.86 -25.95 -0.19
C LYS A 91 -15.77 -26.06 -1.70
N VAL A 92 -14.55 -26.24 -2.20
CA VAL A 92 -14.29 -26.54 -3.62
C VAL A 92 -13.42 -27.77 -3.75
N ARG A 93 -13.68 -28.61 -4.74
CA ARG A 93 -12.72 -29.59 -5.27
C ARG A 93 -12.38 -29.23 -6.70
N LEU A 94 -11.14 -29.49 -7.07
CA LEU A 94 -10.57 -29.08 -8.36
C LEU A 94 -10.11 -30.31 -9.12
N ARG A 95 -10.26 -30.28 -10.44
CA ARG A 95 -9.67 -31.26 -11.35
C ARG A 95 -8.41 -30.68 -11.98
N ALA A 96 -7.33 -31.45 -11.98
CA ALA A 96 -6.06 -31.10 -12.63
C ALA A 96 -5.35 -32.40 -13.06
N GLU A 97 -4.59 -32.36 -14.15
CA GLU A 97 -3.84 -33.52 -14.69
C GLU A 97 -4.70 -34.78 -14.97
N GLY A 98 -6.03 -34.62 -15.06
CA GLY A 98 -6.99 -35.72 -15.23
C GLY A 98 -7.86 -36.00 -14.02
N ASP A 99 -7.35 -35.76 -12.81
CA ASP A 99 -7.87 -36.29 -11.55
C ASP A 99 -8.55 -35.23 -10.67
N TRP A 100 -9.57 -35.64 -9.92
CA TRP A 100 -10.24 -34.80 -8.91
C TRP A 100 -9.47 -34.85 -7.59
N GLY A 101 -9.05 -33.67 -7.10
CA GLY A 101 -8.50 -33.51 -5.76
C GLY A 101 -9.55 -33.58 -4.66
N SER A 102 -9.07 -33.59 -3.41
CA SER A 102 -9.94 -33.50 -2.23
C SER A 102 -10.64 -32.14 -2.11
N TRP A 103 -11.77 -32.13 -1.40
CA TRP A 103 -12.46 -30.91 -0.99
C TRP A 103 -11.56 -30.00 -0.14
N LYS A 104 -11.61 -28.70 -0.42
CA LYS A 104 -10.89 -27.64 0.28
C LYS A 104 -11.87 -26.54 0.64
N GLU A 105 -11.95 -26.19 1.91
CA GLU A 105 -12.75 -25.06 2.36
C GLU A 105 -12.14 -23.74 1.88
N LEU A 106 -12.97 -22.91 1.25
CA LEU A 106 -12.72 -21.52 0.93
C LEU A 106 -13.32 -20.66 2.02
N HIS A 107 -12.50 -19.86 2.67
CA HIS A 107 -12.96 -19.01 3.75
C HIS A 107 -13.80 -17.83 3.24
N VAL A 108 -14.99 -17.66 3.81
CA VAL A 108 -15.96 -16.58 3.57
C VAL A 108 -15.49 -15.22 4.14
N ASP A 109 -15.39 -14.19 3.30
CA ASP A 109 -15.06 -12.80 3.69
C ASP A 109 -16.22 -11.85 3.32
N ASP A 110 -16.96 -11.43 4.34
CA ASP A 110 -18.15 -10.56 4.30
C ASP A 110 -17.84 -9.13 3.81
N ALA A 111 -16.70 -8.58 4.25
CA ALA A 111 -16.01 -7.38 3.82
C ALA A 111 -16.81 -6.06 3.71
N ASP A 112 -16.88 -5.29 4.80
CA ASP A 112 -17.40 -3.90 4.86
C ASP A 112 -16.50 -2.83 4.17
N GLY A 113 -15.46 -3.24 3.44
CA GLY A 113 -14.35 -2.36 3.05
C GLY A 113 -14.59 -1.46 1.81
N GLU A 114 -15.12 -2.04 0.74
CA GLU A 114 -15.14 -1.44 -0.61
C GLU A 114 -16.51 -1.45 -1.31
N GLY A 115 -17.46 -2.28 -0.85
CA GLY A 115 -18.70 -2.58 -1.58
C GLY A 115 -18.55 -3.78 -2.53
N GLY A 116 -19.42 -3.87 -3.53
CA GLY A 116 -19.42 -4.96 -4.51
C GLY A 116 -20.14 -6.23 -4.04
N ARG A 117 -19.62 -7.40 -4.40
CA ARG A 117 -20.12 -8.72 -3.97
C ARG A 117 -19.42 -9.20 -2.69
N ALA A 118 -20.15 -9.93 -1.86
CA ALA A 118 -19.52 -10.74 -0.80
C ALA A 118 -18.96 -12.03 -1.43
N GLY A 119 -18.08 -12.73 -0.73
CA GLY A 119 -17.42 -13.89 -1.32
C GLY A 119 -16.24 -14.40 -0.52
N THR A 120 -15.66 -15.49 -0.99
CA THR A 120 -14.52 -16.13 -0.33
C THR A 120 -13.21 -15.36 -0.57
N GLU A 121 -12.20 -15.64 0.23
CA GLU A 121 -10.80 -15.50 -0.18
C GLU A 121 -10.56 -16.41 -1.42
N PRO A 122 -9.70 -16.01 -2.38
CA PRO A 122 -9.42 -16.81 -3.56
C PRO A 122 -8.47 -17.98 -3.26
N LEU A 123 -8.56 -19.04 -4.07
CA LEU A 123 -7.69 -20.21 -4.03
C LEU A 123 -6.90 -20.31 -5.35
N TRP A 124 -5.57 -20.24 -5.28
CA TRP A 124 -4.70 -20.60 -6.41
C TRP A 124 -4.79 -22.11 -6.71
N ALA A 125 -5.25 -22.43 -7.91
CA ALA A 125 -5.63 -23.76 -8.36
C ALA A 125 -4.45 -24.60 -8.90
N GLY A 126 -3.40 -23.96 -9.43
CA GLY A 126 -2.47 -24.64 -10.35
C GLY A 126 -3.04 -24.60 -11.76
N ASP A 127 -2.79 -25.58 -12.60
CA ASP A 127 -3.38 -25.67 -13.95
C ASP A 127 -4.60 -26.61 -13.88
N ALA A 128 -5.76 -26.05 -13.52
CA ALA A 128 -6.99 -26.79 -13.25
C ALA A 128 -8.00 -26.66 -14.40
N ASP A 129 -8.66 -27.76 -14.75
CA ASP A 129 -9.59 -27.89 -15.88
C ASP A 129 -11.02 -28.29 -15.45
N GLY A 130 -11.31 -28.24 -14.15
CA GLY A 130 -12.63 -28.49 -13.60
C GLY A 130 -12.78 -28.10 -12.14
N VAL A 131 -14.04 -27.86 -11.75
CA VAL A 131 -14.43 -27.43 -10.41
C VAL A 131 -15.74 -28.11 -9.99
N ALA A 132 -15.86 -28.41 -8.69
CA ALA A 132 -17.12 -28.66 -8.01
C ALA A 132 -17.15 -27.80 -6.74
N VAL A 133 -18.34 -27.38 -6.30
CA VAL A 133 -18.53 -26.47 -5.15
C VAL A 133 -19.65 -26.99 -4.26
N GLU A 134 -19.42 -27.08 -2.96
CA GLU A 134 -20.42 -27.38 -1.94
C GLU A 134 -20.58 -26.13 -1.06
N VAL A 135 -21.80 -25.67 -0.82
CA VAL A 135 -22.08 -24.55 0.10
C VAL A 135 -23.07 -25.02 1.15
N THR A 136 -22.69 -24.91 2.42
CA THR A 136 -23.57 -25.21 3.56
C THR A 136 -23.87 -23.97 4.38
N SER A 137 -25.08 -23.87 4.93
CA SER A 137 -25.49 -22.79 5.83
C SER A 137 -26.18 -23.35 7.07
N PRO A 138 -25.83 -22.90 8.29
CA PRO A 138 -26.57 -23.28 9.50
C PRO A 138 -27.96 -22.64 9.58
N THR A 139 -28.26 -21.66 8.73
CA THR A 139 -29.60 -21.02 8.65
C THR A 139 -30.54 -21.69 7.64
N GLY A 140 -30.03 -22.63 6.83
CA GLY A 140 -30.75 -23.17 5.67
C GLY A 140 -30.96 -22.17 4.52
N GLU A 141 -30.58 -20.90 4.68
CA GLU A 141 -30.78 -19.86 3.67
C GLU A 141 -29.74 -19.98 2.54
N ARG A 142 -30.21 -19.93 1.29
CA ARG A 142 -29.34 -19.94 0.11
C ARG A 142 -28.87 -18.53 -0.28
N PRO A 143 -27.56 -18.30 -0.44
CA PRO A 143 -27.04 -17.01 -0.91
C PRO A 143 -27.60 -16.57 -2.27
N ALA A 144 -28.14 -15.36 -2.34
CA ALA A 144 -28.65 -14.79 -3.59
C ALA A 144 -27.52 -14.49 -4.59
N GLY A 145 -27.74 -14.80 -5.87
CA GLY A 145 -26.78 -14.53 -6.95
C GLY A 145 -25.40 -15.18 -6.74
N LEU A 146 -25.37 -16.35 -6.10
CA LEU A 146 -24.16 -17.16 -5.87
C LEU A 146 -23.51 -17.59 -7.20
N ALA A 147 -22.21 -17.33 -7.35
CA ALA A 147 -21.44 -17.63 -8.56
C ALA A 147 -20.02 -18.12 -8.25
N VAL A 148 -19.52 -19.04 -9.07
CA VAL A 148 -18.10 -19.44 -9.07
C VAL A 148 -17.32 -18.50 -9.99
N SER A 149 -16.16 -18.02 -9.55
CA SER A 149 -15.26 -17.20 -10.36
C SER A 149 -13.95 -17.93 -10.62
N THR A 150 -13.82 -18.54 -11.80
CA THR A 150 -12.56 -19.07 -12.33
C THR A 150 -11.78 -17.98 -13.09
N ILE A 151 -10.45 -17.98 -12.98
CA ILE A 151 -9.57 -16.96 -13.57
C ILE A 151 -8.29 -17.56 -14.13
N ASP A 152 -7.99 -17.24 -15.38
CA ASP A 152 -6.67 -17.32 -16.01
C ASP A 152 -6.00 -15.92 -16.01
N PRO A 153 -4.85 -15.72 -15.34
CA PRO A 153 -4.09 -14.46 -15.35
C PRO A 153 -3.20 -14.24 -16.59
N GLY A 154 -3.19 -15.19 -17.53
CA GLY A 154 -2.38 -15.20 -18.74
C GLY A 154 -0.88 -15.43 -18.51
N THR A 155 -0.22 -15.89 -19.56
CA THR A 155 1.18 -16.33 -19.59
C THR A 155 2.22 -15.19 -19.62
N THR A 156 1.85 -13.94 -19.31
CA THR A 156 2.81 -12.82 -19.34
C THR A 156 3.96 -13.01 -18.35
N THR A 157 5.14 -13.25 -18.92
CA THR A 157 6.43 -13.30 -18.24
C THR A 157 6.81 -11.93 -17.72
N ALA A 158 6.35 -11.60 -16.52
CA ALA A 158 7.00 -10.56 -15.74
C ALA A 158 8.45 -10.99 -15.48
N GLU A 159 9.42 -10.10 -15.73
CA GLU A 159 10.82 -10.36 -15.38
C GLU A 159 10.91 -10.75 -13.90
N ALA A 160 11.28 -12.01 -13.64
CA ALA A 160 11.43 -12.52 -12.29
C ALA A 160 12.59 -11.77 -11.63
N SER A 161 12.27 -10.76 -10.82
CA SER A 161 13.28 -9.86 -10.31
C SER A 161 14.40 -10.62 -9.59
N THR A 162 15.63 -10.31 -9.95
CA THR A 162 16.86 -10.72 -9.26
C THR A 162 17.00 -9.96 -7.93
N ALA A 163 15.91 -9.87 -7.17
CA ALA A 163 15.93 -9.46 -5.78
C ALA A 163 16.78 -10.47 -5.01
N SER A 164 18.01 -10.08 -4.67
CA SER A 164 18.87 -10.82 -3.76
C SER A 164 18.23 -10.85 -2.37
N THR A 165 17.40 -11.86 -2.14
CA THR A 165 16.78 -12.12 -0.85
C THR A 165 17.68 -13.05 -0.06
N ALA A 166 18.85 -12.52 0.36
CA ALA A 166 19.71 -13.19 1.32
C ALA A 166 18.87 -13.74 2.49
N LEU A 167 19.13 -15.00 2.87
CA LEU A 167 18.41 -15.67 3.94
C LEU A 167 18.64 -14.91 5.24
N TYR A 168 17.58 -14.35 5.83
CA TYR A 168 17.65 -13.74 7.15
C TYR A 168 17.52 -14.84 8.21
N ASP A 169 18.64 -15.51 8.49
CA ASP A 169 18.79 -16.54 9.52
C ASP A 169 18.84 -15.96 10.95
N GLY A 170 19.03 -14.65 11.09
CA GLY A 170 19.21 -13.95 12.36
C GLY A 170 20.68 -13.65 12.70
N SER A 171 21.64 -14.20 11.95
CA SER A 171 23.08 -13.90 12.08
C SER A 171 23.56 -12.88 11.04
N SER A 172 23.04 -12.94 9.80
CA SER A 172 23.43 -12.03 8.72
C SER A 172 22.77 -10.65 8.84
N ARG A 173 23.35 -9.83 9.72
CA ARG A 173 23.18 -8.37 9.72
C ARG A 173 23.81 -7.78 8.47
N MET A 174 23.00 -7.43 7.45
CA MET A 174 23.37 -6.33 6.53
C MET A 174 23.22 -4.98 7.25
N LEU A 175 24.01 -4.80 8.32
CA LEU A 175 24.38 -3.48 8.79
C LEU A 175 25.51 -3.00 7.88
N THR A 176 25.25 -1.97 7.08
CA THR A 176 26.33 -1.06 6.69
C THR A 176 26.74 -0.28 7.94
N GLN A 177 27.55 -0.91 8.79
CA GLN A 177 28.16 -0.25 9.93
C GLN A 177 29.26 0.67 9.38
N ALA A 178 28.89 1.90 9.04
CA ALA A 178 29.86 2.97 9.09
C ALA A 178 30.35 3.09 10.54
N ALA A 179 31.65 3.30 10.73
CA ALA A 179 32.24 3.49 12.05
C ALA A 179 31.56 4.65 12.82
N ASP A 180 31.80 4.66 14.13
CA ASP A 180 31.50 5.76 15.06
C ASP A 180 30.07 6.32 15.04
N ASN A 181 29.19 5.73 15.85
CA ASN A 181 27.87 6.29 16.21
C ASN A 181 26.96 6.66 15.01
N SER A 182 27.22 6.07 13.84
CA SER A 182 26.45 6.31 12.63
C SER A 182 24.99 5.84 12.79
N PRO A 183 24.00 6.59 12.26
CA PRO A 183 22.59 6.27 12.46
C PRO A 183 22.17 5.01 11.71
N THR A 184 21.65 4.03 12.44
CA THR A 184 21.15 2.76 11.89
C THR A 184 19.70 2.90 11.43
N TYR A 185 19.46 2.64 10.15
CA TYR A 185 18.14 2.65 9.53
C TYR A 185 17.71 1.26 9.12
N THR A 186 16.44 0.91 9.33
CA THR A 186 15.86 -0.22 8.62
C THR A 186 15.67 0.14 7.15
N ALA A 187 16.36 -0.56 6.26
CA ALA A 187 16.26 -0.38 4.81
C ALA A 187 14.87 -0.75 4.29
N LYS A 188 14.39 -0.04 3.25
CA LYS A 188 13.22 -0.44 2.47
C LYS A 188 13.59 -1.72 1.70
N PRO A 189 12.84 -2.83 1.83
CA PRO A 189 13.13 -4.04 1.07
C PRO A 189 12.91 -3.80 -0.43
N SER A 190 13.53 -4.64 -1.26
CA SER A 190 13.22 -4.72 -2.69
C SER A 190 11.74 -5.11 -2.85
N ILE A 191 10.99 -4.31 -3.59
CA ILE A 191 9.56 -4.51 -3.87
C ILE A 191 9.37 -4.54 -5.38
N VAL A 192 8.71 -5.58 -5.89
CA VAL A 192 8.21 -5.66 -7.25
C VAL A 192 7.03 -4.68 -7.35
N THR A 193 7.23 -3.57 -8.06
CA THR A 193 6.22 -2.52 -8.24
C THR A 193 5.06 -3.03 -9.09
N ARG A 194 3.91 -2.38 -8.98
CA ARG A 194 2.72 -2.66 -9.82
C ARG A 194 3.02 -2.77 -11.31
N SER A 195 3.84 -1.86 -11.84
CA SER A 195 4.29 -1.91 -13.23
C SER A 195 5.10 -3.17 -13.59
N LYS A 196 5.91 -3.69 -12.67
CA LYS A 196 6.79 -4.85 -12.91
C LYS A 196 6.07 -6.19 -12.87
N TRP A 197 4.98 -6.33 -12.10
CA TRP A 197 4.19 -7.57 -12.10
C TRP A 197 3.01 -7.57 -13.09
N GLY A 198 2.81 -6.48 -13.82
CA GLY A 198 1.73 -6.34 -14.81
C GLY A 198 0.37 -6.03 -14.19
N ALA A 199 0.34 -5.16 -13.17
CA ALA A 199 -0.91 -4.73 -12.55
C ALA A 199 -1.81 -3.98 -13.53
N ARG A 200 -3.13 -4.21 -13.44
CA ARG A 200 -4.12 -3.40 -14.16
C ARG A 200 -3.93 -1.91 -13.82
N LYS A 201 -4.04 -1.07 -14.86
CA LYS A 201 -3.98 0.39 -14.73
C LYS A 201 -5.05 0.89 -13.74
N SER A 202 -4.67 1.97 -13.06
CA SER A 202 -5.52 2.71 -12.13
C SER A 202 -6.72 3.32 -12.87
N SER A 203 -7.88 3.20 -12.25
CA SER A 203 -9.19 3.65 -12.69
C SER A 203 -9.81 4.58 -11.63
N GLY A 204 -10.91 5.27 -11.94
CA GLY A 204 -11.47 6.30 -11.03
C GLY A 204 -11.70 5.81 -9.60
N CYS A 205 -12.15 4.56 -9.42
CA CYS A 205 -12.50 3.98 -8.13
C CYS A 205 -11.29 3.60 -7.25
N ASP A 206 -10.15 3.24 -7.85
CA ASP A 206 -8.95 2.75 -7.12
C ASP A 206 -7.97 3.84 -6.65
N SER A 207 -8.33 5.11 -6.86
CA SER A 207 -7.68 6.28 -6.28
C SER A 207 -7.30 6.06 -4.80
N PRO A 208 -6.00 6.03 -4.43
CA PRO A 208 -5.58 5.55 -3.11
C PRO A 208 -6.11 6.36 -1.92
N ARG A 209 -7.05 5.78 -1.18
CA ARG A 209 -7.61 6.37 0.04
C ARG A 209 -6.59 6.25 1.18
N THR A 210 -5.89 7.33 1.54
CA THR A 210 -4.89 7.28 2.63
C THR A 210 -5.49 7.56 4.00
N GLY A 211 -5.14 6.76 5.00
CA GLY A 211 -5.24 7.12 6.41
C GLY A 211 -4.25 8.24 6.80
N ASN A 212 -4.09 8.46 8.10
CA ASN A 212 -3.11 9.40 8.66
C ASN A 212 -1.83 8.74 9.19
N GLU A 213 -1.80 7.41 9.36
CA GLU A 213 -0.67 6.61 9.85
C GLU A 213 -0.88 5.10 9.57
N THR A 214 0.18 4.29 9.72
CA THR A 214 0.09 2.82 9.78
C THR A 214 0.58 2.35 11.15
N ARG A 215 -0.36 1.84 11.96
CA ARG A 215 -0.17 1.44 13.36
C ARG A 215 0.32 0.02 13.56
N GLY A 216 0.06 -0.89 12.62
CA GLY A 216 0.32 -2.32 12.78
C GLY A 216 0.24 -3.10 11.46
N ALA A 217 0.30 -4.43 11.56
CA ALA A 217 0.23 -5.35 10.44
C ALA A 217 -0.82 -6.43 10.71
N VAL A 218 -1.59 -6.80 9.68
CA VAL A 218 -2.41 -8.01 9.65
C VAL A 218 -1.80 -8.95 8.62
N VAL A 219 -1.44 -10.15 9.07
CA VAL A 219 -0.83 -11.20 8.27
C VAL A 219 -1.90 -12.12 7.73
N HIS A 220 -1.84 -12.34 6.42
CA HIS A 220 -2.75 -13.16 5.63
C HIS A 220 -2.02 -14.32 4.97
N HIS A 221 -2.82 -15.21 4.39
CA HIS A 221 -2.37 -16.08 3.30
C HIS A 221 -3.32 -15.96 2.12
N THR A 222 -2.93 -16.45 0.95
CA THR A 222 -3.83 -16.51 -0.23
C THR A 222 -4.51 -17.88 -0.37
N ALA A 223 -4.55 -18.68 0.70
CA ALA A 223 -5.14 -20.04 0.85
C ALA A 223 -4.79 -21.12 -0.21
N GLY A 224 -4.13 -20.76 -1.31
CA GLY A 224 -3.92 -21.57 -2.51
C GLY A 224 -2.81 -22.60 -2.46
N SER A 225 -2.57 -23.25 -3.59
CA SER A 225 -1.50 -24.23 -3.75
C SER A 225 -0.11 -23.63 -3.45
N ASN A 226 0.72 -24.38 -2.73
CA ASN A 226 2.15 -24.10 -2.56
C ASN A 226 2.98 -24.60 -3.76
N LYS A 227 2.38 -25.31 -4.72
CA LYS A 227 3.01 -25.76 -5.97
C LYS A 227 2.87 -24.66 -7.03
N TYR A 228 3.93 -23.85 -7.14
CA TYR A 228 4.15 -22.86 -8.21
C TYR A 228 5.66 -22.61 -8.34
N SER A 229 6.11 -22.11 -9.49
CA SER A 229 7.50 -21.72 -9.77
C SER A 229 7.74 -20.22 -9.46
N LYS A 230 9.00 -19.77 -9.43
CA LYS A 230 9.34 -18.38 -9.11
C LYS A 230 8.83 -17.38 -10.17
N SER A 231 8.80 -17.77 -11.44
CA SER A 231 8.24 -16.96 -12.53
C SER A 231 6.72 -16.82 -12.44
N GLN A 232 6.01 -17.85 -11.95
CA GLN A 232 4.55 -17.81 -11.75
C GLN A 232 4.10 -16.85 -10.64
N SER A 233 4.98 -16.41 -9.72
CA SER A 233 4.59 -15.52 -8.62
C SER A 233 3.86 -14.25 -9.07
N ALA A 234 4.28 -13.61 -10.18
CA ALA A 234 3.60 -12.44 -10.71
C ALA A 234 2.20 -12.75 -11.28
N ALA A 235 2.03 -13.91 -11.93
CA ALA A 235 0.75 -14.37 -12.44
C ALA A 235 -0.26 -14.63 -11.31
N ILE A 236 0.19 -15.20 -10.18
CA ILE A 236 -0.63 -15.36 -8.97
C ILE A 236 -1.11 -13.99 -8.46
N VAL A 237 -0.24 -12.98 -8.39
CA VAL A 237 -0.61 -11.63 -7.95
C VAL A 237 -1.63 -10.98 -8.91
N ARG A 238 -1.47 -11.16 -10.23
CA ARG A 238 -2.46 -10.73 -11.23
C ARG A 238 -3.80 -11.44 -11.05
N ALA A 239 -3.82 -12.76 -10.87
CA ALA A 239 -5.06 -13.52 -10.64
C ALA A 239 -5.79 -13.05 -9.38
N VAL A 240 -5.06 -12.81 -8.30
CA VAL A 240 -5.62 -12.28 -7.04
C VAL A 240 -6.14 -10.84 -7.23
N GLN A 241 -5.47 -9.99 -8.01
CA GLN A 241 -6.03 -8.68 -8.39
C GLN A 241 -7.32 -8.83 -9.21
N ALA A 242 -7.32 -9.72 -10.19
CA ALA A 242 -8.45 -9.97 -11.06
C ALA A 242 -9.68 -10.43 -10.29
N TYR A 243 -9.52 -11.38 -9.36
CA TYR A 243 -10.61 -11.87 -8.52
C TYR A 243 -11.25 -10.76 -7.69
N HIS A 244 -10.43 -9.96 -6.99
CA HIS A 244 -10.95 -8.82 -6.23
C HIS A 244 -11.71 -7.84 -7.14
N MET A 245 -11.17 -7.53 -8.33
CA MET A 245 -11.74 -6.53 -9.25
C MET A 245 -12.92 -6.99 -10.11
N LYS A 246 -13.07 -8.31 -10.36
CA LYS A 246 -14.03 -8.88 -11.33
C LYS A 246 -14.97 -9.92 -10.75
N GLY A 247 -14.55 -10.64 -9.70
CA GLY A 247 -15.44 -11.52 -8.94
C GLY A 247 -16.12 -10.79 -7.78
N ARG A 248 -15.38 -9.93 -7.07
CA ARG A 248 -15.88 -9.22 -5.86
C ARG A 248 -16.23 -7.74 -6.09
N ASP A 249 -16.06 -7.23 -7.31
CA ASP A 249 -16.32 -5.84 -7.72
C ASP A 249 -15.56 -4.76 -6.90
N TRP A 250 -14.40 -5.11 -6.36
CA TRP A 250 -13.55 -4.15 -5.63
C TRP A 250 -12.77 -3.25 -6.58
N CYS A 251 -12.35 -2.09 -6.06
CA CYS A 251 -11.58 -1.15 -6.85
C CYS A 251 -10.20 -1.71 -7.27
N ASP A 252 -9.53 -2.46 -6.39
CA ASP A 252 -8.16 -2.97 -6.58
C ASP A 252 -7.91 -4.20 -5.68
N ILE A 253 -6.74 -4.81 -5.80
CA ILE A 253 -6.29 -5.91 -4.94
C ILE A 253 -6.40 -5.57 -3.45
N GLY A 254 -6.93 -6.52 -2.65
CA GLY A 254 -7.27 -6.30 -1.24
C GLY A 254 -6.10 -5.97 -0.32
N TYR A 255 -4.94 -6.60 -0.53
CA TYR A 255 -3.79 -6.47 0.37
C TYR A 255 -2.87 -5.29 0.02
N ASN A 256 -2.15 -4.73 1.00
CA ASN A 256 -1.10 -3.74 0.72
C ASN A 256 0.14 -4.37 0.08
N PHE A 257 0.46 -5.60 0.47
CA PHE A 257 1.60 -6.37 -0.06
C PHE A 257 1.28 -7.86 -0.15
N LEU A 258 1.95 -8.54 -1.07
CA LEU A 258 2.00 -9.99 -1.14
C LEU A 258 3.44 -10.47 -1.07
N VAL A 259 3.68 -11.63 -0.47
CA VAL A 259 5.01 -12.21 -0.27
C VAL A 259 5.01 -13.68 -0.67
N ASP A 260 5.84 -14.06 -1.63
CA ASP A 260 5.86 -15.43 -2.15
C ASP A 260 6.74 -16.39 -1.33
N LYS A 261 6.73 -17.68 -1.73
CA LYS A 261 7.57 -18.72 -1.13
C LYS A 261 9.07 -18.57 -1.42
N TYR A 262 9.46 -17.68 -2.32
CA TYR A 262 10.83 -17.35 -2.72
C TYR A 262 11.37 -16.07 -2.06
N GLY A 263 10.52 -15.35 -1.31
CA GLY A 263 10.86 -14.11 -0.62
C GLY A 263 10.69 -12.83 -1.46
N GLN A 264 10.11 -12.91 -2.66
CA GLN A 264 9.74 -11.72 -3.43
C GLN A 264 8.58 -11.01 -2.74
N VAL A 265 8.69 -9.68 -2.63
CA VAL A 265 7.64 -8.81 -2.11
C VAL A 265 7.01 -8.05 -3.26
N PHE A 266 5.69 -8.14 -3.41
CA PHE A 266 4.91 -7.45 -4.44
C PHE A 266 4.14 -6.29 -3.81
N GLU A 267 4.16 -5.12 -4.47
CA GLU A 267 3.24 -4.02 -4.16
C GLU A 267 1.82 -4.46 -4.52
N GLY A 268 0.92 -4.51 -3.54
CA GLY A 268 -0.51 -4.73 -3.76
C GLY A 268 -1.22 -3.42 -4.07
N ARG A 269 -2.12 -2.99 -3.16
CA ARG A 269 -2.96 -1.80 -3.27
C ARG A 269 -2.15 -0.55 -3.65
N SER A 270 -2.55 0.10 -4.75
CA SER A 270 -1.82 1.22 -5.37
C SER A 270 -1.35 2.30 -4.40
N GLY A 271 -0.06 2.66 -4.45
CA GLY A 271 0.53 3.71 -3.61
C GLY A 271 0.76 3.33 -2.15
N GLY A 272 0.43 2.09 -1.75
CA GLY A 272 0.62 1.55 -0.40
C GLY A 272 2.09 1.36 0.01
N VAL A 273 3.03 1.52 -0.93
CA VAL A 273 4.47 1.49 -0.62
C VAL A 273 4.87 2.67 0.27
N ASP A 274 4.61 3.90 -0.16
CA ASP A 274 5.13 5.11 0.51
C ASP A 274 4.06 5.89 1.31
N LYS A 275 2.81 5.41 1.33
CA LYS A 275 1.69 6.06 2.03
C LYS A 275 0.89 5.02 2.85
N PRO A 276 0.18 5.44 3.92
CA PRO A 276 -0.70 4.56 4.69
C PRO A 276 -2.02 4.43 3.92
N VAL A 277 -1.99 3.67 2.83
CA VAL A 277 -3.16 3.44 1.98
C VAL A 277 -4.07 2.42 2.65
N ARG A 278 -5.32 2.81 2.85
CA ARG A 278 -6.39 1.91 3.25
C ARG A 278 -6.57 0.85 2.17
N ALA A 279 -6.46 -0.41 2.54
CA ALA A 279 -6.74 -1.51 1.64
C ALA A 279 -8.05 -2.22 2.04
N ALA A 280 -8.28 -3.45 1.59
CA ALA A 280 -9.50 -4.21 1.84
C ALA A 280 -9.10 -5.67 2.12
N HIS A 281 -8.76 -5.96 3.37
CA HIS A 281 -8.08 -7.20 3.75
C HIS A 281 -8.50 -7.75 5.12
N ALA A 282 -9.43 -7.15 5.85
CA ALA A 282 -9.68 -7.50 7.26
C ALA A 282 -11.13 -7.38 7.73
N GLY A 283 -12.11 -7.32 6.83
CA GLY A 283 -13.50 -6.95 7.18
C GLY A 283 -13.65 -5.50 7.63
N ASP A 284 -13.08 -5.15 8.80
CA ASP A 284 -13.26 -3.88 9.48
C ASP A 284 -12.57 -2.67 8.81
N LYS A 285 -13.33 -1.58 8.68
CA LYS A 285 -12.92 -0.30 8.09
C LYS A 285 -11.74 0.36 8.81
N ALA A 286 -11.65 0.26 10.14
CA ALA A 286 -10.56 0.89 10.89
C ALA A 286 -9.25 0.09 10.78
N VAL A 287 -9.30 -1.23 10.89
CA VAL A 287 -8.17 -2.14 10.67
C VAL A 287 -7.65 -1.99 9.23
N ASN A 288 -8.54 -2.02 8.25
CA ASN A 288 -8.22 -1.75 6.84
C ASN A 288 -7.54 -0.38 6.61
N THR A 289 -7.81 0.63 7.46
CA THR A 289 -7.27 2.00 7.33
C THR A 289 -5.94 2.20 8.07
N TYR A 290 -5.77 1.56 9.24
CA TYR A 290 -4.65 1.82 10.15
C TYR A 290 -3.66 0.67 10.24
N THR A 291 -3.82 -0.40 9.48
CA THR A 291 -2.84 -1.49 9.37
C THR A 291 -2.36 -1.66 7.93
N MET A 292 -1.30 -2.43 7.74
CA MET A 292 -0.98 -2.99 6.43
C MET A 292 -1.38 -4.47 6.39
N GLY A 293 -2.13 -4.85 5.36
CA GLY A 293 -2.40 -6.24 5.02
C GLY A 293 -1.23 -6.81 4.24
N VAL A 294 -0.62 -7.89 4.74
CA VAL A 294 0.49 -8.59 4.08
C VAL A 294 0.11 -10.06 3.88
N SER A 295 -0.10 -10.49 2.65
CA SER A 295 -0.51 -11.86 2.33
C SER A 295 0.63 -12.74 1.87
N MET A 296 0.86 -13.85 2.57
CA MET A 296 1.81 -14.87 2.15
C MET A 296 1.16 -15.74 1.07
N MET A 297 1.78 -15.85 -0.10
CA MET A 297 1.18 -16.54 -1.24
C MET A 297 1.32 -18.06 -1.08
N GLY A 298 0.17 -18.73 -0.91
CA GLY A 298 0.08 -20.16 -0.64
C GLY A 298 -0.84 -20.50 0.54
N THR A 299 -0.75 -21.72 1.03
CA THR A 299 -1.51 -22.23 2.18
C THR A 299 -0.60 -22.65 3.32
N PHE A 300 -1.01 -22.32 4.54
CA PHE A 300 -0.20 -22.53 5.76
C PHE A 300 -1.02 -23.07 6.92
N SER A 301 -2.03 -23.89 6.61
CA SER A 301 -2.79 -24.63 7.62
C SER A 301 -1.87 -25.62 8.34
N SER A 302 -1.17 -26.48 7.59
CA SER A 302 -0.15 -27.42 8.12
C SER A 302 1.29 -27.06 7.72
N SER A 303 1.49 -26.53 6.51
CA SER A 303 2.83 -26.11 6.04
C SER A 303 3.31 -24.82 6.72
N ARG A 304 4.57 -24.77 7.15
CA ARG A 304 5.19 -23.53 7.64
C ARG A 304 5.63 -22.65 6.46
N PRO A 305 5.59 -21.30 6.56
CA PRO A 305 6.20 -20.41 5.58
C PRO A 305 7.70 -20.72 5.38
N THR A 306 8.21 -20.62 4.15
CA THR A 306 9.61 -20.94 3.86
C THR A 306 10.57 -19.98 4.55
N LYS A 307 11.86 -20.35 4.70
CA LYS A 307 12.89 -19.44 5.24
C LYS A 307 12.94 -18.11 4.47
N ALA A 308 12.70 -18.14 3.15
CA ALA A 308 12.69 -16.95 2.30
C ALA A 308 11.45 -16.06 2.53
N THR A 309 10.24 -16.64 2.62
CA THR A 309 9.02 -15.91 3.02
C THR A 309 9.20 -15.28 4.39
N GLN A 310 9.67 -16.05 5.38
CA GLN A 310 9.88 -15.54 6.73
C GLN A 310 10.86 -14.35 6.76
N ALA A 311 11.97 -14.44 6.02
CA ALA A 311 12.94 -13.36 5.90
C ALA A 311 12.34 -12.10 5.23
N ALA A 312 11.54 -12.28 4.18
CA ALA A 312 10.86 -11.19 3.49
C ALA A 312 9.79 -10.53 4.39
N MET A 313 9.00 -11.31 5.12
CA MET A 313 8.02 -10.84 6.11
C MET A 313 8.68 -10.02 7.21
N VAL A 314 9.80 -10.50 7.78
CA VAL A 314 10.56 -9.77 8.80
C VAL A 314 11.05 -8.42 8.26
N ARG A 315 11.68 -8.41 7.08
CA ARG A 315 12.19 -7.18 6.46
C ARG A 315 11.07 -6.18 6.14
N LEU A 316 9.98 -6.64 5.52
CA LEU A 316 8.85 -5.79 5.13
C LEU A 316 8.14 -5.20 6.34
N ILE A 317 7.77 -6.05 7.31
CA ILE A 317 7.00 -5.61 8.47
C ILE A 317 7.87 -4.73 9.37
N GLY A 318 9.12 -5.11 9.60
CA GLY A 318 10.07 -4.31 10.37
C GLY A 318 10.46 -2.99 9.69
N TRP A 319 10.58 -2.94 8.37
CA TRP A 319 10.75 -1.67 7.67
C TRP A 319 9.59 -0.72 7.93
N ARG A 320 8.34 -1.18 7.80
CA ARG A 320 7.19 -0.32 8.09
C ARG A 320 7.18 0.14 9.55
N LEU A 321 7.20 -0.79 10.50
CA LEU A 321 7.08 -0.48 11.93
C LEU A 321 8.26 0.33 12.46
N GLY A 322 9.49 0.01 12.02
CA GLY A 322 10.70 0.74 12.37
C GLY A 322 10.67 2.17 11.87
N THR A 323 10.29 2.39 10.60
CA THR A 323 10.22 3.74 10.01
C THR A 323 9.02 4.58 10.48
N THR A 324 7.94 3.95 10.99
CA THR A 324 6.82 4.64 11.68
C THR A 324 6.97 4.71 13.20
N PHE A 325 8.09 4.20 13.74
CA PHE A 325 8.47 4.22 15.16
C PHE A 325 7.53 3.45 16.10
N HIS A 326 6.87 2.38 15.62
CA HIS A 326 6.09 1.47 16.45
C HIS A 326 6.93 0.26 16.92
N PRO A 327 6.74 -0.22 18.17
CA PRO A 327 7.34 -1.47 18.64
C PRO A 327 6.68 -2.65 17.94
N ALA A 328 7.43 -3.72 17.66
CA ALA A 328 6.95 -4.93 16.99
C ALA A 328 6.06 -5.83 17.87
N THR A 329 6.19 -5.71 19.19
CA THR A 329 5.49 -6.49 20.21
C THR A 329 4.47 -5.62 20.97
N GLY A 330 3.63 -6.28 21.77
CA GLY A 330 2.58 -5.64 22.55
C GLY A 330 1.31 -5.34 21.74
N THR A 331 0.27 -4.92 22.46
CA THR A 331 -1.07 -4.68 21.90
C THR A 331 -1.38 -3.19 21.71
N TYR A 332 -2.34 -2.88 20.85
CA TYR A 332 -2.82 -1.52 20.59
C TYR A 332 -4.31 -1.54 20.19
N ARG A 333 -4.98 -0.38 20.30
CA ARG A 333 -6.38 -0.23 19.87
C ARG A 333 -6.47 0.21 18.40
N VAL A 334 -7.40 -0.41 17.67
CA VAL A 334 -7.78 -0.05 16.29
C VAL A 334 -9.25 -0.41 16.09
N GLY A 335 -10.09 0.60 15.82
CA GLY A 335 -11.54 0.42 15.87
C GLY A 335 -12.02 -0.07 17.25
N SER A 336 -12.92 -1.05 17.24
CA SER A 336 -13.34 -1.83 18.41
C SER A 336 -12.23 -2.74 18.97
N PHE A 337 -11.28 -3.16 18.14
CA PHE A 337 -10.31 -4.22 18.45
C PHE A 337 -9.13 -3.78 19.31
N ARG A 338 -8.62 -4.73 20.12
CA ARG A 338 -7.32 -4.66 20.79
C ARG A 338 -6.39 -5.75 20.21
N LEU A 339 -5.65 -5.40 19.16
CA LEU A 339 -4.81 -6.34 18.44
C LEU A 339 -3.37 -6.35 18.96
N GLN A 340 -2.69 -7.48 18.81
CA GLN A 340 -1.21 -7.51 18.80
C GLN A 340 -0.70 -6.66 17.63
N ARG A 341 0.44 -5.98 17.77
CA ARG A 341 1.00 -5.13 16.69
C ARG A 341 1.06 -5.83 15.33
N ILE A 342 1.46 -7.09 15.36
CA ILE A 342 1.46 -8.03 14.24
C ILE A 342 0.42 -9.10 14.56
N ALA A 343 -0.74 -9.00 13.95
CA ALA A 343 -1.88 -9.89 14.13
C ALA A 343 -2.05 -10.83 12.92
N GLY A 344 -2.80 -11.91 13.08
CA GLY A 344 -3.33 -12.68 11.95
C GLY A 344 -4.72 -12.18 11.57
N HIS A 345 -5.19 -12.47 10.35
CA HIS A 345 -6.56 -12.13 9.92
C HIS A 345 -7.63 -12.58 10.93
N ARG A 346 -7.49 -13.80 11.47
CA ARG A 346 -8.33 -14.39 12.52
C ARG A 346 -8.43 -13.66 13.86
N ASN A 347 -7.74 -12.54 14.01
CA ASN A 347 -7.88 -11.66 15.16
C ASN A 347 -8.87 -10.51 14.90
N VAL A 348 -9.47 -10.46 13.71
CA VAL A 348 -10.36 -9.39 13.25
C VAL A 348 -11.72 -9.95 12.82
N VAL A 349 -11.73 -11.02 12.02
CA VAL A 349 -12.93 -11.74 11.56
C VAL A 349 -12.82 -13.24 11.82
N GLY A 350 -13.93 -13.98 11.71
CA GLY A 350 -14.04 -15.41 11.97
C GLY A 350 -13.37 -16.29 10.91
N THR A 351 -12.03 -16.26 10.83
CA THR A 351 -11.29 -16.87 9.72
C THR A 351 -10.22 -17.89 10.15
N SER A 352 -9.93 -18.85 9.27
CA SER A 352 -8.75 -19.72 9.39
C SER A 352 -7.46 -18.99 8.98
N CYS A 353 -7.54 -17.89 8.21
CA CYS A 353 -6.41 -17.11 7.72
C CYS A 353 -5.56 -16.53 8.88
N PRO A 354 -4.20 -16.57 8.84
CA PRO A 354 -3.30 -16.97 7.74
C PRO A 354 -2.97 -18.47 7.67
N GLY A 355 -3.81 -19.35 8.22
CA GLY A 355 -3.52 -20.78 8.41
C GLY A 355 -2.82 -21.06 9.74
N GLN A 356 -3.08 -22.23 10.33
CA GLN A 356 -2.65 -22.56 11.71
C GLN A 356 -1.12 -22.56 11.89
N ALA A 357 -0.36 -23.20 10.99
CA ALA A 357 1.10 -23.24 11.09
C ALA A 357 1.75 -21.84 10.95
N ALA A 358 1.21 -20.98 10.09
CA ALA A 358 1.65 -19.58 9.99
C ALA A 358 1.22 -18.76 11.22
N TYR A 359 -0.01 -18.93 11.71
CA TYR A 359 -0.52 -18.21 12.88
C TYR A 359 0.29 -18.51 14.15
N SER A 360 0.59 -19.78 14.40
CA SER A 360 1.47 -20.21 15.50
C SER A 360 2.87 -19.58 15.38
N TRP A 361 3.42 -19.47 14.17
CA TRP A 361 4.70 -18.79 13.94
C TRP A 361 4.68 -17.28 14.21
N LEU A 362 3.51 -16.62 14.21
CA LEU A 362 3.44 -15.18 14.54
C LEU A 362 3.91 -14.89 15.97
N GLY A 363 3.56 -15.76 16.92
CA GLY A 363 3.78 -15.57 18.36
C GLY A 363 4.68 -16.58 19.06
N ALA A 364 5.18 -17.61 18.36
CA ALA A 364 6.18 -18.53 18.91
C ALA A 364 7.49 -17.81 19.26
N SER A 365 8.28 -18.37 20.19
CA SER A 365 9.65 -17.92 20.47
C SER A 365 10.51 -18.02 19.21
N GLY A 366 11.23 -16.95 18.86
CA GLY A 366 11.94 -16.82 17.58
C GLY A 366 11.01 -16.70 16.36
N GLY A 367 9.72 -16.45 16.60
CA GLY A 367 8.68 -16.27 15.60
C GLY A 367 8.76 -14.91 14.89
N LEU A 368 7.70 -14.55 14.17
CA LEU A 368 7.67 -13.30 13.40
C LEU A 368 7.79 -12.06 14.31
N ARG A 369 7.05 -12.01 15.44
CA ARG A 369 7.09 -10.86 16.35
C ARG A 369 8.49 -10.62 16.92
N ASP A 370 9.14 -11.67 17.41
CA ASP A 370 10.49 -11.60 17.98
C ASP A 370 11.53 -11.21 16.93
N ARG A 371 11.49 -11.82 15.74
CA ARG A 371 12.43 -11.50 14.66
C ARG A 371 12.23 -10.11 14.10
N VAL A 372 11.00 -9.59 14.06
CA VAL A 372 10.76 -8.18 13.72
C VAL A 372 11.24 -7.26 14.83
N ALA A 373 11.06 -7.62 16.11
CA ALA A 373 11.56 -6.84 17.25
C ALA A 373 13.10 -6.72 17.22
N ALA A 374 13.80 -7.83 17.00
CA ALA A 374 15.25 -7.86 16.82
C ALA A 374 15.71 -7.10 15.56
N TYR A 375 14.96 -7.19 14.45
CA TYR A 375 15.30 -6.48 13.22
C TYR A 375 15.14 -4.94 13.31
N ILE A 376 14.36 -4.43 14.27
CA ILE A 376 14.19 -2.98 14.52
C ILE A 376 14.81 -2.49 15.82
N SER A 377 15.45 -3.34 16.63
CA SER A 377 16.03 -2.98 17.94
C SER A 377 17.02 -1.84 17.79
N ASP A 378 17.89 -1.96 16.79
CA ASP A 378 19.01 -1.07 16.55
C ASP A 378 18.59 0.18 15.76
N TYR A 379 17.32 0.28 15.32
CA TYR A 379 16.85 1.47 14.58
C TYR A 379 17.03 2.71 15.45
N SER A 380 17.99 3.55 15.07
CA SER A 380 18.29 4.81 15.74
C SER A 380 18.56 5.86 14.68
N SER A 381 17.69 6.87 14.63
CA SER A 381 17.85 8.00 13.72
C SER A 381 17.64 9.33 14.45
N PRO A 382 18.30 10.41 13.99
CA PRO A 382 18.03 11.75 14.49
C PRO A 382 16.55 12.14 14.39
N ILE A 383 15.83 11.63 13.37
CA ILE A 383 14.39 11.84 13.19
C ILE A 383 13.59 11.13 14.28
N LYS A 384 13.85 9.85 14.57
CA LYS A 384 13.21 9.09 15.65
C LYS A 384 13.42 9.78 17.00
N SER A 385 14.64 10.21 17.29
CA SER A 385 14.96 10.97 18.50
C SER A 385 14.25 12.32 18.55
N ARG A 386 14.16 13.05 17.43
CA ARG A 386 13.44 14.33 17.35
C ARG A 386 11.92 14.17 17.53
N VAL A 387 11.31 13.10 17.01
CA VAL A 387 9.90 12.78 17.25
C VAL A 387 9.64 12.48 18.73
N ARG A 388 10.50 11.68 19.36
CA ARG A 388 10.40 11.39 20.80
C ARG A 388 10.48 12.66 21.65
N MET A 389 11.42 13.56 21.36
CA MET A 389 11.56 14.85 22.07
C MET A 389 10.37 15.80 21.87
N LEU A 390 9.76 15.83 20.67
CA LEU A 390 8.66 16.77 20.39
C LEU A 390 7.29 16.26 20.89
N THR A 391 7.14 14.95 21.10
CA THR A 391 5.88 14.25 21.43
C THR A 391 4.82 14.30 20.32
N GLN A 392 3.89 13.33 20.34
CA GLN A 392 2.84 13.22 19.32
C GLN A 392 1.84 14.39 19.32
N SER A 393 1.66 15.09 20.45
CA SER A 393 0.76 16.24 20.53
C SER A 393 1.25 17.40 19.63
N VAL A 394 2.56 17.58 19.51
CA VAL A 394 3.20 18.60 18.64
C VAL A 394 3.34 18.08 17.21
N THR A 395 3.78 16.84 17.01
CA THR A 395 4.12 16.33 15.67
C THR A 395 2.93 15.78 14.89
N GLY A 396 1.89 15.29 15.58
CA GLY A 396 0.95 14.31 15.03
C GLY A 396 1.61 12.94 14.80
N PRO A 397 0.83 11.94 14.35
CA PRO A 397 1.35 10.60 14.07
C PRO A 397 2.23 10.58 12.81
N VAL A 398 3.01 9.51 12.62
CA VAL A 398 3.85 9.34 11.42
C VAL A 398 2.99 8.90 10.24
N LYS A 399 2.78 9.82 9.28
CA LYS A 399 2.04 9.53 8.04
C LYS A 399 2.90 8.82 7.01
N VAL A 400 4.14 9.25 6.82
CA VAL A 400 5.13 8.56 5.97
C VAL A 400 6.38 8.32 6.80
N GLY A 401 6.69 7.04 6.99
CA GLY A 401 7.90 6.59 7.70
C GLY A 401 9.17 7.06 7.01
N GLU A 402 10.24 7.20 7.78
CA GLU A 402 11.48 7.86 7.38
C GLU A 402 12.17 7.31 6.11
N TYR A 403 12.39 8.17 5.11
CA TYR A 403 12.95 7.87 3.79
C TYR A 403 14.08 8.85 3.40
N PRO A 404 15.04 8.47 2.53
CA PRO A 404 16.07 9.38 2.03
C PRO A 404 15.49 10.52 1.17
N PHE A 405 16.22 11.64 1.08
CA PHE A 405 15.91 12.67 0.10
C PHE A 405 16.03 12.14 -1.32
N SER A 406 15.11 12.55 -2.20
CA SER A 406 15.10 12.15 -3.61
C SER A 406 16.22 12.79 -4.44
N THR A 407 16.69 13.98 -4.04
CA THR A 407 17.79 14.73 -4.68
C THR A 407 18.51 15.61 -3.65
N GLY A 408 19.69 16.12 -3.99
CA GLY A 408 20.39 17.16 -3.24
C GLY A 408 21.50 16.66 -2.31
N SER A 409 21.80 17.44 -1.27
CA SER A 409 22.99 17.32 -0.41
C SER A 409 23.05 16.11 0.55
N GLY A 410 22.22 15.10 0.31
CA GLY A 410 22.01 13.96 1.21
C GLY A 410 21.18 14.32 2.45
N GLY A 411 20.53 13.32 3.02
CA GLY A 411 19.66 13.47 4.18
C GLY A 411 18.42 12.58 4.12
N ARG A 412 17.56 12.69 5.13
CA ARG A 412 16.33 11.91 5.27
C ARG A 412 15.16 12.77 5.74
N LYS A 413 13.95 12.35 5.41
CA LYS A 413 12.67 13.00 5.76
C LYS A 413 11.70 11.98 6.35
N ALA A 414 10.89 12.41 7.32
CA ALA A 414 9.64 11.76 7.66
C ALA A 414 8.49 12.78 7.56
N ARG A 415 7.30 12.33 7.15
CA ARG A 415 6.09 13.17 7.13
C ARG A 415 5.18 12.78 8.28
N LEU A 416 4.88 13.72 9.18
CA LEU A 416 3.98 13.51 10.31
C LEU A 416 2.69 14.34 10.12
N GLY A 417 1.69 14.12 10.97
CA GLY A 417 0.38 14.79 10.84
C GLY A 417 0.50 16.31 10.79
N LYS A 418 1.21 16.92 11.74
CA LYS A 418 1.33 18.38 11.91
C LYS A 418 2.61 18.95 11.30
N VAL A 419 3.72 18.22 11.37
CA VAL A 419 5.04 18.65 10.88
C VAL A 419 5.66 17.65 9.91
N ASP A 420 6.59 18.10 9.06
CA ASP A 420 7.59 17.22 8.46
C ASP A 420 8.90 17.37 9.25
N ILE A 421 9.68 16.30 9.40
CA ILE A 421 11.01 16.34 10.03
C ILE A 421 12.05 15.94 9.00
N TYR A 422 13.15 16.69 8.97
CA TYR A 422 14.25 16.54 8.04
C TYR A 422 15.54 16.39 8.85
N SER A 423 16.39 15.45 8.46
CA SER A 423 17.75 15.29 8.97
C SER A 423 18.74 15.42 7.83
N SER A 424 19.78 16.23 8.03
CA SER A 424 20.86 16.48 7.06
C SER A 424 22.15 16.83 7.82
N ARG A 425 23.25 17.08 7.09
CA ARG A 425 24.51 17.58 7.70
C ARG A 425 24.34 18.87 8.52
N ALA A 426 23.31 19.67 8.24
CA ALA A 426 23.02 20.89 9.00
C ALA A 426 22.35 20.62 10.36
N GLY A 427 21.90 19.38 10.64
CA GLY A 427 21.13 19.01 11.83
C GLY A 427 19.74 18.46 11.50
N THR A 428 18.91 18.29 12.53
CA THR A 428 17.55 17.73 12.41
C THR A 428 16.48 18.72 12.86
N TYR A 429 15.61 19.11 11.91
CA TYR A 429 14.65 20.19 12.09
C TYR A 429 13.25 19.81 11.63
N SER A 430 12.25 20.31 12.36
CA SER A 430 10.84 20.21 12.00
C SER A 430 10.39 21.42 11.18
N VAL A 431 9.62 21.20 10.11
CA VAL A 431 8.94 22.24 9.34
C VAL A 431 7.43 22.02 9.48
N GLY A 432 6.76 22.96 10.15
CA GLY A 432 5.33 22.90 10.49
C GLY A 432 4.50 24.07 9.98
N ASP A 433 3.23 24.10 10.34
CA ASP A 433 2.32 25.23 10.15
C ASP A 433 2.33 25.85 8.73
N ARG A 434 2.54 27.17 8.66
CA ARG A 434 2.60 27.97 7.43
C ARG A 434 3.94 27.78 6.70
N PHE A 435 5.01 27.40 7.42
CA PHE A 435 6.32 27.09 6.82
C PHE A 435 6.22 25.84 5.95
N ARG A 436 5.55 24.77 6.43
CA ARG A 436 5.38 23.50 5.71
C ARG A 436 4.67 23.70 4.36
N ARG A 437 3.61 24.50 4.33
CA ARG A 437 2.86 24.78 3.08
C ARG A 437 3.69 25.57 2.07
N GLU A 438 4.40 26.60 2.51
CA GLU A 438 5.25 27.39 1.60
C GLU A 438 6.44 26.58 1.11
N TYR A 439 7.09 25.80 1.99
CA TYR A 439 8.23 24.96 1.64
C TYR A 439 7.87 23.84 0.67
N ALA A 440 6.76 23.12 0.89
CA ALA A 440 6.27 22.11 -0.04
C ALA A 440 5.94 22.71 -1.42
N ALA A 441 5.31 23.89 -1.45
CA ALA A 441 5.01 24.62 -2.68
C ALA A 441 6.25 25.26 -3.35
N MET A 442 7.42 25.18 -2.73
CA MET A 442 8.72 25.55 -3.28
C MET A 442 9.56 24.33 -3.69
N GLY A 443 9.06 23.10 -3.50
CA GLY A 443 9.74 21.84 -3.86
C GLY A 443 10.34 21.04 -2.70
N ASP A 444 9.96 21.31 -1.44
CA ASP A 444 10.61 20.75 -0.24
C ASP A 444 12.16 20.95 -0.33
N GLN A 445 12.96 20.00 0.17
CA GLN A 445 14.43 20.05 0.17
C GLN A 445 15.07 19.99 -1.22
N SER A 446 14.31 19.52 -2.21
CA SER A 446 14.72 19.46 -3.62
C SER A 446 14.50 20.79 -4.35
N GLY A 447 13.85 21.75 -3.69
CA GLY A 447 13.53 23.06 -4.22
C GLY A 447 14.58 24.14 -3.97
N ALA A 448 14.28 25.37 -4.40
CA ALA A 448 15.20 26.53 -4.35
C ALA A 448 15.66 26.93 -2.93
N LEU A 449 15.01 26.43 -1.87
CA LEU A 449 15.39 26.68 -0.48
C LEU A 449 16.44 25.70 0.06
N GLY A 450 16.54 24.48 -0.48
CA GLY A 450 17.32 23.40 0.14
C GLY A 450 16.77 22.96 1.50
N ALA A 451 17.51 22.10 2.21
CA ALA A 451 17.10 21.53 3.50
C ALA A 451 16.97 22.60 4.60
N PRO A 452 16.11 22.41 5.64
CA PRO A 452 16.03 23.32 6.77
C PRO A 452 17.33 23.32 7.58
N THR A 453 17.72 24.50 8.08
CA THR A 453 18.94 24.73 8.87
C THR A 453 18.65 25.35 10.24
N SER A 454 17.37 25.55 10.58
CA SER A 454 16.96 25.99 11.92
C SER A 454 15.57 25.48 12.29
N SER A 455 15.25 25.52 13.58
CA SER A 455 13.85 25.53 14.03
C SER A 455 13.20 26.89 13.70
N PRO A 456 11.86 26.98 13.57
CA PRO A 456 11.16 28.26 13.45
C PRO A 456 11.31 29.08 14.74
N ARG A 457 11.58 30.38 14.62
CA ARG A 457 11.70 31.30 15.77
C ARG A 457 11.04 32.65 15.51
N SER A 458 10.65 33.34 16.57
CA SER A 458 10.26 34.74 16.49
C SER A 458 11.48 35.61 16.13
N THR A 459 11.22 36.73 15.47
CA THR A 459 12.21 37.78 15.23
C THR A 459 12.09 38.89 16.29
N SER A 460 12.90 39.93 16.14
CA SER A 460 12.81 41.15 16.96
C SER A 460 11.42 41.82 16.88
N ARG A 461 10.75 41.70 15.73
CA ARG A 461 9.34 42.08 15.59
C ARG A 461 8.49 40.86 15.96
N SER A 462 7.74 40.92 17.05
CA SER A 462 6.85 39.84 17.54
C SER A 462 5.73 39.47 16.56
N SER A 463 5.53 40.29 15.53
CA SER A 463 4.65 40.05 14.37
C SER A 463 5.29 39.21 13.26
N VAL A 464 6.58 38.89 13.33
CA VAL A 464 7.31 38.12 12.32
C VAL A 464 8.04 36.94 12.96
N ARG A 465 7.78 35.73 12.45
CA ARG A 465 8.58 34.51 12.70
C ARG A 465 9.35 34.15 11.43
N LEU A 466 10.46 33.43 11.56
CA LEU A 466 11.19 32.88 10.41
C LEU A 466 11.73 31.48 10.67
N GLN A 467 11.99 30.75 9.59
CA GLN A 467 12.76 29.50 9.58
C GLN A 467 13.79 29.56 8.46
N ARG A 468 15.03 29.16 8.74
CA ARG A 468 16.13 29.15 7.77
C ARG A 468 16.28 27.79 7.09
N PHE A 469 16.75 27.84 5.86
CA PHE A 469 17.05 26.74 4.96
C PHE A 469 18.43 26.98 4.34
N THR A 470 19.01 25.99 3.64
CA THR A 470 20.36 26.09 3.05
C THR A 470 20.53 27.34 2.18
N ASN A 471 19.55 27.63 1.34
CA ASN A 471 19.62 28.66 0.29
C ASN A 471 18.64 29.82 0.50
N GLY A 472 17.98 29.91 1.67
CA GLY A 472 17.00 30.96 1.92
C GLY A 472 16.32 30.92 3.30
N THR A 473 15.29 31.75 3.45
CA THR A 473 14.48 31.87 4.67
C THR A 473 13.01 31.95 4.29
N ILE A 474 12.14 31.23 5.01
CA ILE A 474 10.70 31.48 4.96
C ILE A 474 10.32 32.39 6.14
N TYR A 475 9.56 33.46 5.85
CA TYR A 475 9.03 34.39 6.85
C TYR A 475 7.52 34.18 7.02
N GLN A 476 7.04 34.23 8.26
CA GLN A 476 5.63 34.19 8.64
C GLN A 476 5.26 35.52 9.31
N VAL A 477 4.32 36.27 8.74
CA VAL A 477 3.86 37.56 9.27
C VAL A 477 2.47 37.41 9.90
N LYS A 478 2.26 37.97 11.10
CA LYS A 478 1.02 37.80 11.89
C LYS A 478 -0.19 38.53 11.30
N ARG A 479 -0.03 39.73 10.73
CA ARG A 479 -1.14 40.52 10.19
C ARG A 479 -1.67 39.88 8.88
N SER A 480 -2.90 39.38 8.97
CA SER A 480 -3.82 38.87 7.93
C SER A 480 -3.47 37.61 7.12
N SER A 481 -2.23 37.34 6.70
CA SER A 481 -2.00 36.26 5.71
C SER A 481 -1.89 34.84 6.32
N LYS A 482 -2.67 33.88 5.81
CA LYS A 482 -2.56 32.44 6.15
C LYS A 482 -1.30 31.76 5.56
N ARG A 483 -0.33 32.53 5.06
CA ARG A 483 0.79 32.08 4.22
C ARG A 483 2.16 32.27 4.92
N GLY A 484 3.17 31.58 4.41
CA GLY A 484 4.58 31.95 4.60
C GLY A 484 5.10 32.60 3.32
N TYR A 485 6.25 33.27 3.39
CA TYR A 485 6.87 33.92 2.24
C TYR A 485 8.33 33.47 2.14
N ALA A 486 8.64 32.67 1.12
CA ALA A 486 9.99 32.25 0.82
C ALA A 486 10.80 33.37 0.15
N LEU A 487 11.96 33.70 0.71
CA LEU A 487 13.02 34.47 0.06
C LEU A 487 14.27 33.60 -0.05
N TRP A 488 14.94 33.62 -1.19
CA TRP A 488 16.07 32.74 -1.48
C TRP A 488 17.11 33.40 -2.39
N GLY A 489 18.33 32.83 -2.38
CA GLY A 489 19.48 33.34 -3.12
C GLY A 489 19.76 34.83 -2.85
N SER A 490 20.22 35.53 -3.89
CA SER A 490 20.58 36.96 -3.86
C SER A 490 19.53 37.89 -3.23
N VAL A 491 18.23 37.56 -3.28
CA VAL A 491 17.15 38.36 -2.67
C VAL A 491 17.19 38.26 -1.15
N GLU A 492 17.26 37.05 -0.60
CA GLU A 492 17.43 36.84 0.85
C GLU A 492 18.78 37.36 1.32
N THR A 493 19.87 37.20 0.55
CA THR A 493 21.18 37.76 0.88
C THR A 493 21.12 39.28 1.02
N LYS A 494 20.50 39.99 0.06
CA LYS A 494 20.35 41.46 0.13
C LYS A 494 19.40 41.88 1.24
N TYR A 495 18.24 41.23 1.38
CA TYR A 495 17.29 41.52 2.46
C TYR A 495 17.90 41.30 3.84
N HIS A 496 18.71 40.25 4.00
CA HIS A 496 19.48 40.03 5.22
C HIS A 496 20.46 41.17 5.50
N ARG A 497 21.27 41.56 4.51
CA ARG A 497 22.29 42.61 4.63
C ARG A 497 21.72 43.98 4.98
N ILE A 498 20.49 44.29 4.56
CA ILE A 498 19.82 45.58 4.88
C ILE A 498 19.01 45.55 6.19
N GLY A 499 19.10 44.48 7.00
CA GLY A 499 18.46 44.42 8.32
C GLY A 499 17.12 43.66 8.40
N ARG A 500 16.76 42.88 7.37
CA ARG A 500 15.53 42.05 7.33
C ARG A 500 14.27 42.84 7.71
N GLU A 501 13.50 42.35 8.68
CA GLU A 501 12.23 42.95 9.08
C GLU A 501 12.41 44.34 9.72
N LYS A 502 13.60 44.68 10.22
CA LYS A 502 13.95 46.03 10.71
C LYS A 502 14.34 46.99 9.58
N SER A 503 14.57 46.49 8.36
CA SER A 503 14.98 47.31 7.23
C SER A 503 13.91 48.32 6.82
N VAL A 504 14.32 49.31 6.03
CA VAL A 504 13.46 50.28 5.35
C VAL A 504 12.36 49.65 4.49
N LEU A 505 12.46 48.37 4.11
CA LEU A 505 11.41 47.67 3.36
C LEU A 505 10.32 47.07 4.25
N GLY A 506 10.59 46.88 5.54
CA GLY A 506 9.73 46.14 6.46
C GLY A 506 9.63 44.64 6.12
N ALA A 507 8.58 43.97 6.60
CA ALA A 507 8.40 42.53 6.45
C ALA A 507 7.89 42.14 5.04
N PRO A 508 8.14 40.90 4.56
CA PRO A 508 7.62 40.44 3.28
C PRO A 508 6.09 40.35 3.28
N THR A 509 5.45 40.76 2.19
CA THR A 509 3.98 40.86 2.06
C THR A 509 3.38 39.88 1.06
N ARG A 510 4.16 39.39 0.10
CA ARG A 510 3.73 38.45 -0.95
C ARG A 510 4.85 37.42 -1.23
N ARG A 511 4.50 36.30 -1.86
CA ARG A 511 5.48 35.31 -2.36
C ARG A 511 6.39 35.97 -3.39
N MET A 512 7.68 35.63 -3.38
CA MET A 512 8.63 36.00 -4.44
C MET A 512 8.26 35.28 -5.74
N THR A 513 7.94 36.00 -6.82
CA THR A 513 7.51 35.42 -8.10
C THR A 513 8.50 35.68 -9.23
N ARG A 514 8.46 34.82 -10.24
CA ARG A 514 9.16 34.98 -11.51
C ARG A 514 8.49 36.11 -12.31
N ILE A 515 9.27 37.02 -12.87
CA ILE A 515 8.80 38.04 -13.81
C ILE A 515 8.97 37.54 -15.24
N SER A 516 10.21 37.15 -15.61
CA SER A 516 10.57 36.68 -16.94
C SER A 516 11.96 36.01 -16.88
N GLY A 517 12.24 34.99 -17.68
CA GLY A 517 13.56 34.33 -17.70
C GLY A 517 14.01 33.89 -16.29
N ASN A 518 15.18 34.34 -15.84
CA ASN A 518 15.68 34.13 -14.46
C ASN A 518 15.47 35.35 -13.53
N ARG A 519 14.60 36.30 -13.92
CA ARG A 519 14.28 37.53 -13.18
C ARG A 519 13.12 37.28 -12.20
N TYR A 520 13.29 37.70 -10.95
CA TYR A 520 12.32 37.49 -9.86
C TYR A 520 12.11 38.79 -9.07
N ARG A 521 10.95 38.95 -8.43
CA ARG A 521 10.67 40.07 -7.51
C ARG A 521 10.08 39.55 -6.20
N ALA A 522 10.47 40.19 -5.11
CA ALA A 522 9.89 40.04 -3.79
C ALA A 522 9.29 41.38 -3.32
N TRP A 523 8.15 41.30 -2.63
CA TRP A 523 7.41 42.45 -2.12
C TRP A 523 7.44 42.50 -0.60
N PHE A 524 7.59 43.70 -0.07
CA PHE A 524 7.68 43.99 1.35
C PHE A 524 6.60 45.02 1.72
N ALA A 525 6.63 45.55 2.94
CA ALA A 525 5.65 46.53 3.40
C ALA A 525 5.84 47.90 2.73
N TYR A 526 7.10 48.28 2.47
CA TYR A 526 7.50 49.62 2.02
C TYR A 526 8.46 49.56 0.82
N GLY A 527 8.26 48.59 -0.08
CA GLY A 527 9.05 48.47 -1.31
C GLY A 527 9.20 47.05 -1.85
N THR A 528 10.16 46.90 -2.77
CA THR A 528 10.48 45.63 -3.45
C THR A 528 11.98 45.38 -3.56
N ILE A 529 12.34 44.11 -3.74
CA ILE A 529 13.67 43.69 -4.23
C ILE A 529 13.44 42.92 -5.53
N THR A 530 14.10 43.34 -6.62
CA THR A 530 14.06 42.66 -7.92
C THR A 530 15.44 42.05 -8.21
N ARG A 531 15.49 40.72 -8.34
CA ARG A 531 16.66 39.98 -8.85
C ARG A 531 16.60 39.97 -10.37
N GLN A 532 17.62 40.51 -11.03
CA GLN A 532 17.79 40.47 -12.48
C GLN A 532 18.27 39.10 -12.97
N ALA A 533 18.24 38.85 -14.28
CA ALA A 533 18.64 37.57 -14.86
C ALA A 533 20.10 37.18 -14.53
N ASN A 534 21.01 38.17 -14.49
CA ASN A 534 22.42 38.02 -14.08
C ASN A 534 22.62 37.85 -12.56
N GLY A 535 21.56 37.76 -11.75
CA GLY A 535 21.64 37.59 -10.30
C GLY A 535 21.87 38.87 -9.49
N SER A 536 22.10 40.01 -10.13
CA SER A 536 22.15 41.33 -9.45
C SER A 536 20.78 41.68 -8.86
N VAL A 537 20.75 42.54 -7.83
CA VAL A 537 19.53 42.87 -7.07
C VAL A 537 19.33 44.37 -6.90
N THR A 538 18.24 44.88 -7.47
CA THR A 538 17.77 46.26 -7.32
C THR A 538 16.81 46.34 -6.13
N VAL A 539 16.93 47.39 -5.32
CA VAL A 539 16.02 47.68 -4.21
C VAL A 539 15.26 48.96 -4.53
N THR A 540 13.93 48.92 -4.42
CA THR A 540 13.06 50.08 -4.67
C THR A 540 12.22 50.29 -3.42
N ARG A 541 12.21 51.50 -2.87
CA ARG A 541 11.29 51.90 -1.78
C ARG A 541 9.97 52.35 -2.39
N SER A 542 8.89 52.22 -1.62
CA SER A 542 7.56 52.77 -1.93
C SER A 542 7.34 54.09 -1.21
#